data_AF-A0A6I9RDP7-F1
#
_entry.id   AF-A0A6I9RDP7-F1
#
_cell.length_a   1.000
_cell.length_b   1.000
_cell.length_c   1.000
_cell.angle_alpha   90.00
_cell.angle_beta   90.00
_cell.angle_gamma   90.00
#
_symmetry.space_group_name_H-M   'P 1'
#
loop_
_entity.id
_entity.type
_entity.pdbx_description
1 polymer ?
#
loop_
_entity_poly.entity_id
_entity_poly.type
_entity_poly.pdbx_seq_one_letter_code
_entity_poly.pdbx_strand_id
1 'polypeptide(L)'
;MGGAEALGAYRALLRATRKTFAGDTLMLSESAAEIRRRFEENRGVTAEAEVKRLLDEARQASHFITHMIVQAKRSSTTGGYVVRPSKEHAGATLEIPSEEILSKST
;
A
#
# COMPACT_ATOMS: atom_id res chain seq x y z
N MET A 1 -16.15 5.26 -20.80
CA MET A 1 -15.78 3.96 -20.20
C MET A 1 -14.75 4.10 -19.06
N GLY A 2 -13.71 4.95 -19.16
CA GLY A 2 -12.67 5.06 -18.12
C GLY A 2 -13.09 5.56 -16.73
N GLY A 3 -14.16 6.36 -16.58
CA GLY A 3 -14.53 6.95 -15.29
C GLY A 3 -14.97 5.94 -14.21
N ALA A 4 -15.73 4.91 -14.60
CA ALA A 4 -16.15 3.85 -13.66
C ALA A 4 -14.96 2.98 -13.22
N GLU A 5 -14.05 2.68 -14.16
CA GLU A 5 -12.82 1.94 -13.86
C GLU A 5 -11.87 2.72 -12.95
N ALA A 6 -11.71 4.03 -13.18
CA ALA A 6 -10.92 4.90 -12.32
C ALA A 6 -11.47 4.93 -10.89
N LEU A 7 -12.79 5.06 -10.71
CA LEU A 7 -13.41 4.98 -9.38
C LEU A 7 -13.23 3.59 -8.74
N GLY A 8 -13.26 2.54 -9.54
CA GLY A 8 -12.97 1.18 -9.09
C GLY A 8 -11.55 1.04 -8.56
N ALA A 9 -10.57 1.49 -9.34
CA ALA A 9 -9.15 1.48 -8.98
C ALA A 9 -8.85 2.32 -7.72
N TYR A 10 -9.44 3.53 -7.65
CA TYR A 10 -9.34 4.40 -6.47
C TYR A 10 -9.84 3.70 -5.19
N ARG A 11 -11.02 3.08 -5.26
CA ARG A 11 -11.59 2.34 -4.12
C ARG A 11 -10.77 1.11 -3.76
N ALA A 12 -10.18 0.42 -4.75
CA ALA A 12 -9.32 -0.73 -4.51
C ALA A 12 -8.06 -0.33 -3.71
N LEU A 13 -7.39 0.75 -4.10
CA LEU A 13 -6.24 1.28 -3.38
C LEU A 13 -6.57 1.66 -1.93
N LEU A 14 -7.68 2.38 -1.71
CA LEU A 14 -8.10 2.74 -0.35
C LEU A 14 -8.47 1.53 0.53
N ARG A 15 -8.94 0.44 -0.07
CA ARG A 15 -9.20 -0.82 0.67
C ARG A 15 -7.90 -1.54 0.98
N ALA A 16 -6.97 -1.59 0.04
CA ALA A 16 -5.65 -2.18 0.23
C ALA A 16 -4.91 -1.50 1.39
N THR A 17 -4.82 -0.16 1.37
CA THR A 17 -4.14 0.60 2.45
C THR A 17 -4.81 0.40 3.81
N ARG A 18 -6.14 0.39 3.88
CA ARG A 18 -6.88 0.10 5.12
C ARG A 18 -6.62 -1.29 5.68
N LYS A 19 -6.50 -2.31 4.82
CA LYS A 19 -6.17 -3.69 5.25
C LYS A 19 -4.74 -3.75 5.76
N THR A 20 -3.80 -3.20 5.01
CA THR A 20 -2.35 -3.34 5.24
C THR A 20 -1.85 -2.50 6.41
N PHE A 21 -2.32 -1.26 6.55
CA PHE A 21 -1.86 -0.32 7.58
C PHE A 21 -2.80 -0.24 8.79
N ALA A 22 -3.54 -1.32 9.07
CA ALA A 22 -4.54 -1.34 10.13
C ALA A 22 -3.90 -1.11 11.52
N GLY A 23 -4.18 0.06 12.09
CA GLY A 23 -3.64 0.51 13.39
C GLY A 23 -2.49 1.52 13.29
N ASP A 24 -2.03 1.85 12.09
CA ASP A 24 -1.10 2.95 11.83
C ASP A 24 -1.85 4.13 11.21
N THR A 25 -2.31 5.02 12.07
CA THR A 25 -3.15 6.16 11.68
C THR A 25 -2.41 7.14 10.76
N LEU A 26 -1.11 7.30 10.95
CA LEU A 26 -0.28 8.18 10.13
C LEU A 26 -0.14 7.60 8.72
N MET A 27 0.22 6.32 8.59
CA MET A 27 0.31 5.70 7.26
C MET A 27 -1.04 5.68 6.54
N LEU A 28 -2.14 5.48 7.26
CA LEU A 28 -3.49 5.55 6.66
C LEU A 28 -3.83 6.95 6.14
N SER A 29 -3.51 8.02 6.88
CA SER A 29 -3.80 9.39 6.45
C SER A 29 -2.94 9.82 5.28
N GLU A 30 -1.62 9.58 5.36
CA GLU A 30 -0.67 9.98 4.32
C GLU A 30 -0.91 9.20 3.02
N SER A 31 -1.13 7.88 3.13
CA SER A 31 -1.43 7.06 1.95
C SER A 31 -2.73 7.50 1.26
N ALA A 32 -3.77 7.82 2.03
CA ALA A 32 -5.03 8.29 1.46
C ALA A 32 -4.89 9.66 0.77
N ALA A 33 -4.08 10.56 1.35
CA ALA A 33 -3.77 11.87 0.77
C ALA A 33 -3.01 11.72 -0.56
N GLU A 34 -1.97 10.88 -0.61
CA GLU A 34 -1.19 10.63 -1.83
C GLU A 34 -2.05 9.99 -2.93
N ILE A 35 -2.87 8.98 -2.60
CA ILE A 35 -3.79 8.36 -3.56
C ILE A 35 -4.73 9.42 -4.13
N ARG A 36 -5.32 10.27 -3.28
CA ARG A 36 -6.20 11.35 -3.75
C ARG A 36 -5.46 12.33 -4.65
N ARG A 37 -4.25 12.76 -4.25
CA ARG A 37 -3.44 13.71 -5.02
C ARG A 37 -3.18 13.18 -6.43
N ARG A 38 -2.71 11.94 -6.57
CA ARG A 38 -2.43 11.34 -7.88
C ARG A 38 -3.65 11.20 -8.77
N PHE A 39 -4.82 10.87 -8.20
CA PHE A 39 -6.05 10.79 -8.99
C PHE A 39 -6.55 12.16 -9.46
N GLU A 40 -6.40 13.21 -8.65
CA GLU A 40 -6.74 14.58 -9.07
C GLU A 40 -5.74 15.12 -10.11
N GLU A 41 -4.44 14.88 -9.93
CA GLU A 41 -3.40 15.26 -10.91
C GLU A 41 -3.67 14.68 -12.30
N ASN A 42 -4.21 13.47 -12.38
CA ASN A 42 -4.49 12.77 -13.63
C ASN A 42 -5.94 12.88 -14.11
N ARG A 43 -6.79 13.69 -13.44
CA ARG A 43 -8.22 13.80 -13.74
C ARG A 43 -8.52 14.28 -15.16
N GLY A 44 -7.62 15.08 -15.73
CA GLY A 44 -7.76 15.66 -17.08
C GLY A 44 -7.26 14.77 -18.21
N VAL A 45 -6.70 13.59 -17.91
CA VAL A 45 -6.16 12.69 -18.94
C VAL A 45 -7.30 12.06 -19.74
N THR A 46 -7.29 12.26 -21.05
CA THR A 46 -8.32 11.75 -21.98
C THR A 46 -7.75 10.78 -23.02
N ALA A 47 -6.43 10.75 -23.21
CA ALA A 47 -5.77 9.83 -24.13
C ALA A 47 -5.95 8.38 -23.64
N GLU A 48 -6.61 7.55 -24.44
CA GLU A 48 -7.02 6.19 -24.03
C GLU A 48 -5.85 5.31 -23.59
N ALA A 49 -4.72 5.37 -24.31
CA ALA A 49 -3.52 4.63 -23.96
C ALA A 49 -2.97 5.04 -22.58
N GLU A 50 -3.02 6.32 -22.26
CA GLU A 50 -2.53 6.86 -21.00
C GLU A 50 -3.48 6.55 -19.84
N VAL A 51 -4.79 6.66 -20.06
CA VAL A 51 -5.81 6.22 -19.09
C VAL A 51 -5.60 4.74 -18.75
N LYS A 52 -5.39 3.89 -19.76
CA LYS A 52 -5.15 2.47 -19.55
C LYS A 52 -3.87 2.22 -18.74
N ARG A 53 -2.76 2.89 -19.08
CA ARG A 53 -1.49 2.79 -18.35
C ARG A 53 -1.68 3.13 -16.87
N LEU A 54 -2.32 4.27 -16.58
CA LEU A 54 -2.56 4.73 -15.20
C LEU A 54 -3.47 3.77 -14.41
N LEU A 55 -4.48 3.19 -15.06
CA LEU A 55 -5.35 2.19 -14.44
C LEU A 55 -4.58 0.90 -14.12
N ASP A 56 -3.70 0.45 -15.01
CA ASP A 56 -2.87 -0.73 -14.78
C ASP A 56 -1.85 -0.50 -13.65
N GLU A 57 -1.25 0.69 -13.57
CA GLU A 57 -0.41 1.09 -12.44
C GLU A 57 -1.17 1.09 -11.11
N ALA A 58 -2.40 1.64 -11.09
CA ALA A 58 -3.23 1.62 -9.89
C ALA A 58 -3.59 0.18 -9.45
N ARG A 59 -3.84 -0.72 -10.41
CA ARG A 59 -4.09 -2.15 -10.15
C ARG A 59 -2.84 -2.82 -9.57
N GLN A 60 -1.67 -2.59 -10.15
CA GLN A 60 -0.40 -3.12 -9.66
C GLN A 60 -0.09 -2.62 -8.24
N ALA A 61 -0.27 -1.32 -7.99
CA ALA A 61 -0.07 -0.74 -6.66
C ALA A 61 -1.03 -1.35 -5.63
N SER A 62 -2.31 -1.55 -5.97
CA SER A 62 -3.27 -2.22 -5.08
C SER A 62 -2.85 -3.66 -4.76
N HIS A 63 -2.36 -4.39 -5.75
CA HIS A 63 -1.85 -5.75 -5.56
C HIS A 63 -0.61 -5.75 -4.65
N PHE A 64 0.33 -4.84 -4.90
CA PHE A 64 1.55 -4.70 -4.12
C PHE A 64 1.24 -4.39 -2.65
N ILE A 65 0.40 -3.39 -2.36
CA ILE A 65 0.05 -3.00 -0.98
C ILE A 65 -0.60 -4.17 -0.24
N THR A 66 -1.44 -4.95 -0.93
CA THR A 66 -2.18 -6.07 -0.31
C THR A 66 -1.29 -7.28 -0.02
N HIS A 67 -0.31 -7.59 -0.88
CA HIS A 67 0.41 -8.86 -0.85
C HIS A 67 1.90 -8.75 -0.53
N MET A 68 2.50 -7.58 -0.69
CA MET A 68 3.96 -7.40 -0.53
C MET A 68 4.32 -6.62 0.73
N ILE A 69 3.38 -5.89 1.33
CA ILE A 69 3.61 -5.13 2.55
C ILE A 69 3.07 -5.92 3.74
N VAL A 70 3.96 -6.29 4.67
CA VAL A 70 3.59 -6.91 5.94
C VAL A 70 3.88 -5.95 7.07
N GLN A 71 2.85 -5.55 7.82
CA GLN A 71 3.00 -4.65 8.95
C GLN A 71 3.47 -5.42 10.20
N ALA A 72 4.61 -5.01 10.75
CA ALA A 72 5.04 -5.43 12.07
C ALA A 72 4.11 -4.84 13.14
N LYS A 73 3.56 -5.69 14.02
CA LYS A 73 2.73 -5.25 15.16
C LYS A 73 3.51 -5.40 16.46
N ARG A 74 3.46 -4.39 17.31
CA ARG A 74 4.10 -4.48 18.63
C ARG A 74 3.37 -5.51 19.49
N SER A 75 4.10 -6.49 19.99
CA SER A 75 3.59 -7.49 20.92
C SER A 75 3.36 -6.84 22.27
N SER A 76 2.12 -6.91 22.75
CA SER A 76 1.73 -6.42 24.08
C SER A 76 2.40 -7.20 25.22
N THR A 77 2.86 -8.43 24.95
CA THR A 77 3.37 -9.35 25.97
C THR A 77 4.90 -9.35 26.06
N THR A 78 5.60 -9.12 24.95
CA THR A 78 7.07 -9.23 24.88
C THR A 78 7.76 -7.90 24.55
N GLY A 79 7.00 -6.82 24.32
CA GLY A 79 7.54 -5.49 24.01
C GLY A 79 8.14 -5.33 22.61
N GLY A 80 8.55 -6.42 21.96
CA GLY A 80 9.10 -6.44 20.60
C GLY A 80 8.05 -6.39 19.49
N TYR A 81 8.47 -6.08 18.27
CA TYR A 81 7.62 -6.13 17.07
C TYR A 81 7.57 -7.55 16.49
N VAL A 82 6.36 -8.01 16.17
CA VAL A 82 6.11 -9.33 15.57
C VAL A 82 5.51 -9.13 14.20
N VAL A 83 6.13 -9.73 13.19
CA VAL A 83 5.61 -9.83 11.83
C VAL A 83 4.85 -11.15 11.75
N ARG A 84 3.56 -11.11 11.34
CA ARG A 84 2.77 -12.32 11.09
C ARG A 84 2.39 -12.37 9.61
N PRO A 85 3.20 -13.03 8.76
CA PRO A 85 2.80 -13.31 7.40
C PRO A 85 1.56 -14.21 7.41
N SER A 86 0.47 -13.77 6.79
CA SER A 86 -0.68 -14.60 6.44
C SER A 86 -0.33 -15.64 5.35
N LYS A 87 -1.20 -16.63 5.14
CA LYS A 87 -1.03 -17.71 4.13
C LYS A 87 -0.77 -17.19 2.70
N GLU A 88 -1.27 -16.00 2.40
CA GLU A 88 -1.05 -15.26 1.14
C GLU A 88 0.41 -14.81 0.93
N HIS A 89 1.27 -14.90 1.93
CA HIS A 89 2.71 -14.64 1.85
C HIS A 89 3.58 -15.92 1.96
N ALA A 90 2.97 -17.10 1.92
CA ALA A 90 3.71 -18.37 2.02
C ALA A 90 4.67 -18.51 0.82
N GLY A 91 5.97 -18.64 1.10
CA GLY A 91 7.02 -18.78 0.07
C GLY A 91 7.65 -17.47 -0.40
N ALA A 92 7.27 -16.31 0.16
CA ALA A 92 7.94 -15.04 -0.12
C ALA A 92 9.21 -14.88 0.73
N THR A 93 10.28 -14.36 0.12
CA THR A 93 11.51 -13.98 0.85
C THR A 93 11.25 -12.73 1.67
N LEU A 94 11.44 -12.81 2.99
CA LEU A 94 11.42 -11.65 3.87
C LEU A 94 12.84 -11.06 3.92
N GLU A 95 13.06 -9.92 3.28
CA GLU A 95 14.27 -9.13 3.51
C GLU A 95 14.16 -8.46 4.88
N ILE A 96 14.92 -8.95 5.84
CA ILE A 96 15.03 -8.32 7.16
C ILE A 96 16.17 -7.30 7.05
N PRO A 97 15.89 -5.99 7.19
CA PRO A 97 16.97 -5.00 7.26
C PRO A 97 17.82 -5.29 8.50
N SER A 98 19.12 -5.49 8.31
CA SER A 98 20.07 -5.76 9.40
C SER A 98 20.05 -4.64 10.44
N GLU A 99 20.27 -4.99 11.71
CA GLU A 99 20.19 -4.10 12.87
C GLU A 99 21.06 -2.82 12.79
N GLU A 100 22.06 -2.79 11.91
CA GLU A 100 22.92 -1.62 11.66
C GLU A 100 22.17 -0.38 11.16
N ILE A 101 21.00 -0.54 10.54
CA ILE A 101 20.18 0.59 10.05
C ILE A 101 19.33 1.18 11.19
N LEU A 102 18.97 0.37 12.19
CA LEU A 102 18.11 0.77 13.30
C LEU A 102 18.85 1.58 14.39
N SER A 103 20.19 1.49 14.46
CA SER A 103 20.99 2.19 15.48
C SER A 103 21.34 3.65 15.14
N LYS A 104 21.04 4.13 13.94
CA LYS A 104 21.37 5.50 13.49
C LYS A 104 20.22 6.50 13.63
N SER A 105 19.44 6.38 14.70
CA SER A 105 18.46 7.39 15.09
C SER A 105 18.70 7.77 16.55
N THR A 106 19.86 8.39 16.81
CA THR A 106 20.07 9.20 18.02
C THR A 106 20.04 10.67 17.62
#